data_AF-A0A7G6DYF7-F1
#
_entry.id   AF-A0A7G6DYF7-F1
#
_cell.length_a   1.000
_cell.length_b   1.000
_cell.length_c   1.000
_cell.angle_alpha   90.00
_cell.angle_beta   90.00
_cell.angle_gamma   90.00
#
_symmetry.space_group_name_H-M   'P 1'
#
loop_
_entity.id
_entity.type
_entity.pdbx_description
1 polymer ?
#
loop_
_entity_poly.entity_id
_entity_poly.type
_entity_poly.pdbx_seq_one_letter_code
_entity_poly.pdbx_strand_id
1 'polypeptide(L)'
;MAARKKTSVSFADETIKIVEEFPSRNHGLENFSTKAEEIITDFSAMLSRTKKEILHLFSENELSYIYDMLNSSLILADQFPVKNLLAAQVEDADKYEGLGAKWEVSAPDLAKKISELTEFQAYTLAKMSDEFWAKNK
;
A
#
# COMPACT_ATOMS: atom_id res chain seq x y z
N MET A 1 -13.09 -14.53 -25.67
CA MET A 1 -13.34 -13.92 -24.34
C MET A 1 -13.26 -15.03 -23.30
N ALA A 2 -12.44 -14.86 -22.26
CA ALA A 2 -12.41 -15.82 -21.16
C ALA A 2 -13.78 -15.84 -20.44
N ALA A 3 -14.21 -17.00 -19.97
CA ALA A 3 -15.47 -17.13 -19.24
C ALA A 3 -15.40 -16.36 -17.91
N ARG A 4 -16.38 -15.46 -17.66
CA ARG A 4 -16.47 -14.73 -16.38
C ARG A 4 -17.12 -15.62 -15.31
N LYS A 5 -16.48 -15.71 -14.14
CA LYS A 5 -17.05 -16.37 -12.96
C LYS A 5 -17.91 -15.36 -12.20
N LYS A 6 -19.17 -15.72 -11.92
CA LYS A 6 -20.05 -14.89 -11.08
C LYS A 6 -19.74 -15.13 -9.60
N THR A 7 -19.59 -14.05 -8.85
CA THR A 7 -19.39 -14.04 -7.39
C THR A 7 -20.34 -13.00 -6.81
N SER A 8 -21.01 -13.34 -5.70
CA SER A 8 -21.86 -12.39 -4.96
C SER A 8 -21.04 -11.78 -3.83
N VAL A 9 -21.07 -10.45 -3.72
CA VAL A 9 -20.37 -9.66 -2.68
C VAL A 9 -21.30 -8.54 -2.20
N SER A 10 -21.14 -8.13 -0.95
CA SER A 10 -21.88 -7.01 -0.36
C SER A 10 -20.93 -5.85 -0.09
N PHE A 11 -21.41 -4.63 -0.32
CA PHE A 11 -20.67 -3.40 -0.10
C PHE A 11 -21.49 -2.45 0.79
N ALA A 12 -20.82 -1.54 1.47
CA ALA A 12 -21.48 -0.38 2.07
C ALA A 12 -22.00 0.55 0.97
N ASP A 13 -23.04 1.33 1.27
CA ASP A 13 -23.69 2.23 0.31
C ASP A 13 -22.71 3.27 -0.24
N GLU A 14 -21.78 3.74 0.59
CA GLU A 14 -20.73 4.69 0.19
C GLU A 14 -19.80 4.08 -0.86
N THR A 15 -19.43 2.80 -0.70
CA THR A 15 -18.60 2.08 -1.67
C THR A 15 -19.34 1.85 -2.98
N ILE A 16 -20.65 1.56 -2.93
CA ILE A 16 -21.47 1.43 -4.13
C ILE A 16 -21.44 2.73 -4.93
N LYS A 17 -21.65 3.86 -4.24
CA LYS A 17 -21.64 5.18 -4.87
C LYS A 17 -20.29 5.51 -5.54
N ILE A 18 -19.17 5.19 -4.89
CA ILE A 18 -17.83 5.37 -5.46
C ILE A 18 -17.68 4.62 -6.80
N VAL A 19 -18.16 3.37 -6.86
CA VAL A 19 -18.09 2.57 -8.09
C VAL A 19 -19.03 3.12 -9.17
N GLU A 20 -20.24 3.56 -8.81
CA GLU A 20 -21.21 4.12 -9.74
C GLU A 20 -20.75 5.45 -10.35
N GLU A 21 -20.09 6.30 -9.56
CA GLU A 21 -19.56 7.60 -10.00
C GLU A 21 -18.21 7.48 -10.74
N PHE A 22 -17.58 6.29 -10.76
CA PHE A 22 -16.27 6.10 -11.39
C PHE A 22 -16.30 6.40 -12.91
N PRO A 23 -15.36 7.23 -13.40
CA PRO A 23 -15.26 7.58 -14.81
C PRO A 23 -14.60 6.44 -15.60
N SER A 24 -15.40 5.47 -16.06
CA SER A 24 -14.91 4.32 -16.81
C SER A 24 -14.43 4.68 -18.21
N ARG A 25 -13.34 4.04 -18.66
CA ARG A 25 -12.86 4.10 -20.05
C ARG A 25 -13.71 3.29 -21.04
N ASN A 26 -14.60 2.43 -20.53
CA ASN A 26 -15.44 1.53 -21.32
C ASN A 26 -16.80 2.19 -21.63
N HIS A 27 -16.78 3.27 -22.41
CA HIS A 27 -17.97 4.03 -22.76
C HIS A 27 -19.08 3.16 -23.36
N GLY A 28 -20.29 3.30 -22.83
CA GLY A 28 -21.46 2.50 -23.27
C GLY A 28 -21.58 1.10 -22.66
N LEU A 29 -20.64 0.68 -21.79
CA LEU A 29 -20.69 -0.58 -21.03
C LEU A 29 -20.55 -0.36 -19.51
N GLU A 30 -20.97 0.81 -19.04
CA GLU A 30 -20.76 1.39 -17.70
C GLU A 30 -21.59 0.75 -16.58
N ASN A 31 -21.88 -0.55 -16.66
CA ASN A 31 -22.52 -1.23 -15.54
C ASN A 31 -21.54 -1.36 -14.35
N PHE A 32 -22.11 -1.54 -13.16
CA PHE A 32 -21.37 -1.65 -11.90
C PHE A 32 -20.20 -2.65 -11.97
N SER A 33 -20.44 -3.84 -12.53
CA SER A 33 -19.40 -4.88 -12.63
C SER A 33 -18.23 -4.47 -13.50
N THR A 34 -18.48 -3.82 -14.65
CA THR A 34 -17.42 -3.31 -15.52
C THR A 34 -16.59 -2.25 -14.79
N LYS A 35 -17.23 -1.31 -14.10
CA LYS A 35 -16.54 -0.25 -13.34
C LYS A 35 -15.70 -0.83 -12.19
N ALA A 36 -16.27 -1.74 -11.41
CA ALA A 36 -15.56 -2.41 -10.33
C ALA A 36 -14.36 -3.23 -10.85
N GLU A 37 -14.52 -3.97 -11.95
CA GLU A 37 -13.43 -4.73 -12.58
C GLU A 37 -12.31 -3.79 -13.07
N GLU A 38 -12.67 -2.64 -13.64
CA GLU A 38 -11.71 -1.62 -14.09
C GLU A 38 -10.93 -1.03 -12.92
N ILE A 39 -11.61 -0.60 -11.85
CA ILE A 39 -10.96 -0.08 -10.62
C ILE A 39 -9.98 -1.11 -10.05
N ILE A 40 -10.42 -2.36 -9.88
CA ILE A 40 -9.59 -3.43 -9.30
C ILE A 40 -8.37 -3.70 -10.17
N THR A 41 -8.56 -3.79 -11.49
CA THR A 41 -7.48 -4.09 -12.44
C THR A 41 -6.46 -2.96 -12.47
N ASP A 42 -6.94 -1.72 -12.57
CA ASP A 42 -6.07 -0.55 -12.66
C ASP A 42 -5.34 -0.31 -11.34
N PHE A 43 -6.02 -0.40 -10.19
CA PHE A 43 -5.38 -0.30 -8.87
C PHE A 43 -4.32 -1.37 -8.69
N SER A 44 -4.62 -2.64 -9.02
CA SER A 44 -3.66 -3.74 -8.90
C SER A 44 -2.45 -3.55 -9.80
N ALA A 45 -2.67 -3.07 -11.04
CA ALA A 45 -1.60 -2.79 -11.98
C ALA A 45 -0.71 -1.63 -11.50
N MET A 46 -1.31 -0.55 -10.99
CA MET A 46 -0.60 0.61 -10.44
C MET A 46 0.22 0.20 -9.21
N LEU A 47 -0.38 -0.52 -8.26
CA LEU A 47 0.33 -1.02 -7.07
C LEU A 47 1.53 -1.90 -7.45
N SER A 48 1.34 -2.82 -8.41
CA SER A 48 2.42 -3.70 -8.88
C SER A 48 3.55 -2.96 -9.59
N ARG A 49 3.24 -1.92 -10.38
CA ARG A 49 4.24 -1.08 -11.06
C ARG A 49 4.99 -0.23 -10.04
N THR A 50 4.29 0.48 -9.17
CA THR A 50 4.89 1.30 -8.11
C THR A 50 5.75 0.47 -7.18
N LYS A 51 5.37 -0.78 -6.89
CA LYS A 51 6.22 -1.70 -6.12
C LYS A 51 7.60 -1.89 -6.77
N LYS A 52 7.65 -2.08 -8.09
CA LYS A 52 8.92 -2.22 -8.83
C LYS A 52 9.72 -0.91 -8.84
N GLU A 53 9.03 0.22 -8.91
CA GLU A 53 9.64 1.55 -8.86
C GLU A 53 10.26 1.85 -7.49
N ILE A 54 9.68 1.39 -6.39
CA ILE A 54 10.23 1.72 -5.06
C ILE A 54 11.23 0.68 -4.55
N LEU A 55 11.19 -0.56 -5.05
CA LEU A 55 12.03 -1.65 -4.53
C LEU A 55 13.53 -1.36 -4.64
N HIS A 56 13.96 -0.58 -5.63
CA HIS A 56 15.36 -0.21 -5.81
C HIS A 56 15.79 1.04 -5.03
N LEU A 57 14.86 1.74 -4.38
CA LEU A 57 15.14 2.92 -3.54
C LEU A 57 15.61 2.56 -2.14
N PHE A 58 15.30 1.32 -1.70
CA PHE A 58 15.60 0.81 -0.37
C PHE A 58 16.56 -0.37 -0.46
N SER A 59 17.51 -0.41 0.46
CA SER A 59 18.35 -1.58 0.71
C SER A 59 17.55 -2.70 1.38
N GLU A 60 18.10 -3.92 1.37
CA GLU A 60 17.48 -5.06 2.06
C GLU A 60 17.33 -4.83 3.56
N ASN A 61 18.32 -4.16 4.19
CA ASN A 61 18.26 -3.81 5.61
C ASN A 61 17.16 -2.79 5.90
N GLU A 62 17.01 -1.76 5.06
CA GLU A 62 15.91 -0.79 5.20
C GLU A 62 14.54 -1.45 5.01
N LEU A 63 14.40 -2.36 4.05
CA LEU A 63 13.15 -3.10 3.88
C LEU A 63 12.85 -3.99 5.09
N SER A 64 13.87 -4.67 5.63
CA SER A 64 13.72 -5.53 6.82
C SER A 64 13.35 -4.71 8.05
N TYR A 65 13.96 -3.53 8.21
CA TYR A 65 13.56 -2.54 9.21
C TYR A 65 12.07 -2.20 9.09
N ILE A 66 11.62 -1.83 7.89
CA ILE A 66 10.24 -1.41 7.65
C ILE A 66 9.26 -2.56 7.91
N TYR A 67 9.61 -3.79 7.52
CA TYR A 67 8.76 -4.95 7.75
C TYR A 67 8.57 -5.23 9.24
N ASP A 68 9.65 -5.14 10.02
CA ASP A 68 9.59 -5.30 11.48
C ASP A 68 8.80 -4.17 12.15
N MET A 69 9.09 -2.92 11.80
CA MET A 69 8.37 -1.73 12.30
C MET A 69 6.86 -1.84 12.09
N LEU A 70 6.45 -2.39 10.95
CA LEU A 70 5.04 -2.54 10.59
C LEU A 70 4.43 -3.87 11.05
N ASN A 71 5.20 -4.73 11.72
CA ASN A 71 4.68 -5.99 12.22
C ASN A 71 3.60 -5.70 13.28
N SER A 72 2.38 -6.19 13.06
CA SER A 72 1.20 -5.91 13.88
C SER A 72 0.71 -4.45 13.88
N SER A 73 1.19 -3.61 12.96
CA SER A 73 0.65 -2.27 12.73
C SER A 73 -0.46 -2.29 11.68
N LEU A 74 -1.53 -1.50 11.92
CA LEU A 74 -2.61 -1.29 10.95
C LEU A 74 -2.45 0.08 10.29
N ILE A 75 -2.23 0.10 8.97
CA ILE A 75 -2.15 1.33 8.19
C ILE A 75 -3.53 1.70 7.64
N LEU A 76 -4.12 2.77 8.19
CA LEU A 76 -5.43 3.31 7.83
C LEU A 76 -5.27 4.50 6.85
N ALA A 77 -5.02 4.17 5.58
CA ALA A 77 -4.70 5.15 4.53
C ALA A 77 -5.86 6.11 4.18
N ASP A 78 -7.09 5.76 4.58
CA ASP A 78 -8.29 6.60 4.44
C ASP A 78 -8.41 7.67 5.53
N GLN A 79 -7.63 7.55 6.62
CA GLN A 79 -7.70 8.44 7.78
C GLN A 79 -6.50 9.37 7.90
N PHE A 80 -5.31 8.91 7.49
CA PHE A 80 -4.06 9.65 7.67
C PHE A 80 -3.15 9.56 6.44
N PRO A 81 -2.36 10.62 6.15
CA PRO A 81 -1.28 10.54 5.18
C PRO A 81 -0.25 9.47 5.61
N VAL A 82 -0.20 8.39 4.87
CA VAL A 82 0.65 7.21 5.08
C VAL A 82 2.12 7.61 5.12
N LYS A 83 2.57 8.52 4.25
CA LYS A 83 3.99 8.93 4.27
C LYS A 83 4.40 9.57 5.60
N ASN A 84 3.52 10.38 6.20
CA ASN A 84 3.79 11.04 7.47
C ASN A 84 3.74 10.02 8.61
N LEU A 85 2.76 9.11 8.56
CA LEU A 85 2.62 8.03 9.52
C LEU A 85 3.86 7.13 9.52
N LEU A 86 4.31 6.68 8.35
CA LEU A 86 5.50 5.81 8.23
C LEU A 86 6.77 6.52 8.70
N ALA A 87 6.98 7.78 8.33
CA ALA A 87 8.14 8.53 8.78
C ALA A 87 8.18 8.68 10.32
N ALA A 88 7.03 8.98 10.95
CA ALA A 88 6.92 9.04 12.40
C ALA A 88 7.15 7.67 13.07
N GLN A 89 6.63 6.59 12.47
CA GLN A 89 6.84 5.23 12.98
C GLN A 89 8.31 4.80 12.94
N VAL A 90 9.10 5.27 11.98
CA VAL A 90 10.56 5.02 11.95
C VAL A 90 11.23 5.64 13.18
N GLU A 91 10.88 6.87 13.52
CA GLU A 91 11.45 7.53 14.71
C GLU A 91 11.06 6.80 16.01
N ASP A 92 9.79 6.38 16.13
CA ASP A 92 9.31 5.65 17.29
C ASP A 92 9.94 4.25 17.40
N ALA A 93 10.02 3.49 16.31
CA ALA A 93 10.56 2.14 16.32
C ALA A 93 12.07 2.12 16.59
N ASP A 94 12.81 3.12 16.11
CA ASP A 94 14.22 3.26 16.51
C ASP A 94 14.35 3.57 17.99
N LYS A 95 13.57 4.53 18.49
CA LYS A 95 13.66 5.01 19.87
C LYS A 95 13.23 3.97 20.90
N TYR A 96 12.17 3.22 20.64
CA TYR A 96 11.57 2.31 21.62
C TYR A 96 11.92 0.83 21.38
N GLU A 97 12.23 0.44 20.14
CA GLU A 97 12.51 -0.96 19.79
C GLU A 97 13.96 -1.19 19.34
N GLY A 98 14.74 -0.12 19.12
CA GLY A 98 16.15 -0.22 18.74
C GLY A 98 16.37 -0.77 17.33
N LEU A 99 15.39 -0.61 16.44
CA LEU A 99 15.44 -1.20 15.10
C LEU A 99 16.60 -0.69 14.25
N GLY A 100 17.06 0.56 14.44
CA GLY A 100 18.18 1.10 13.66
C GLY A 100 19.48 0.37 13.97
N ALA A 101 19.70 0.04 15.25
CA ALA A 101 20.83 -0.80 15.65
C ALA A 101 20.67 -2.24 15.17
N LYS A 102 19.46 -2.82 15.24
CA LYS A 102 19.18 -4.20 14.82
C LYS A 102 19.47 -4.43 13.33
N TRP A 103 19.07 -3.48 12.49
CA TRP A 103 19.15 -3.61 11.03
C TRP A 103 20.31 -2.81 10.42
N GLU A 104 21.13 -2.15 11.23
CA GLU A 104 22.22 -1.28 10.77
C GLU A 104 21.72 -0.16 9.85
N VAL A 105 20.58 0.46 10.20
CA VAL A 105 19.91 1.51 9.43
C VAL A 105 19.89 2.83 10.21
N SER A 106 20.21 3.93 9.54
CA SER A 106 20.05 5.28 10.06
C SER A 106 18.57 5.68 10.03
N ALA A 107 17.90 5.67 11.18
CA ALA A 107 16.48 6.04 11.29
C ALA A 107 16.17 7.46 10.76
N PRO A 108 16.99 8.50 11.02
CA PRO A 108 16.76 9.83 10.44
C PRO A 108 16.83 9.85 8.91
N ASP A 109 17.78 9.12 8.31
CA ASP A 109 17.92 9.06 6.86
C ASP A 109 16.77 8.27 6.22
N LEU A 110 16.34 7.19 6.87
CA LEU A 110 15.20 6.39 6.43
C LEU A 110 13.89 7.19 6.52
N ALA A 111 13.64 7.89 7.62
CA ALA A 111 12.46 8.74 7.79
C ALA A 111 12.42 9.86 6.73
N LYS A 112 13.57 10.50 6.46
CA LYS A 112 13.71 11.48 5.39
C LYS A 112 13.40 10.86 4.02
N LYS A 113 13.99 9.70 3.70
CA LYS A 113 13.73 8.99 2.43
C LYS A 113 12.24 8.66 2.25
N ILE A 114 11.56 8.22 3.32
CA ILE A 114 10.11 7.97 3.30
C ILE A 114 9.32 9.27 3.05
N SER A 115 9.74 10.39 3.65
CA SER A 115 9.06 11.68 3.48
C SER A 115 9.13 12.23 2.05
N GLU A 116 10.15 11.81 1.28
CA GLU A 116 10.35 12.15 -0.13
C GLU A 116 9.48 11.30 -1.08
N LEU A 117 8.86 10.22 -0.58
CA LEU A 117 7.93 9.42 -1.37
C LEU A 117 6.63 10.19 -1.65
N THR A 118 6.02 9.86 -2.79
CA THR A 118 4.60 10.18 -3.00
C THR A 118 3.71 9.36 -2.06
N GLU A 119 2.50 9.84 -1.82
CA GLU A 119 1.54 9.17 -0.94
C GLU A 119 1.26 7.72 -1.38
N PHE A 120 1.11 7.49 -2.69
CA PHE A 120 0.87 6.15 -3.22
C PHE A 120 2.10 5.24 -3.12
N GLN A 121 3.31 5.79 -3.23
CA GLN A 121 4.55 5.03 -3.00
C GLN A 121 4.69 4.62 -1.54
N ALA A 122 4.40 5.52 -0.60
CA ALA A 122 4.39 5.20 0.84
C ALA A 122 3.32 4.13 1.16
N TYR A 123 2.12 4.25 0.60
CA TYR A 123 1.09 3.21 0.71
C TYR A 123 1.56 1.86 0.13
N THR A 124 2.23 1.89 -1.03
CA THR A 124 2.77 0.68 -1.65
C THR A 124 3.82 0.01 -0.76
N LEU A 125 4.68 0.81 -0.10
CA LEU A 125 5.67 0.31 0.85
C LEU A 125 5.02 -0.39 2.05
N ALA A 126 3.94 0.17 2.59
CA ALA A 126 3.15 -0.49 3.64
C ALA A 126 2.56 -1.82 3.17
N LYS A 127 2.00 -1.86 1.95
CA LYS A 127 1.47 -3.10 1.36
C LYS A 127 2.54 -4.17 1.11
N MET A 128 3.78 -3.78 0.81
CA MET A 128 4.89 -4.73 0.72
C MET A 128 5.16 -5.42 2.07
N SER A 129 5.03 -4.71 3.18
CA SER A 129 5.12 -5.30 4.52
C SER A 129 3.99 -6.30 4.79
N ASP A 130 2.75 -5.94 4.48
CA ASP A 130 1.60 -6.85 4.60
C ASP A 130 1.82 -8.15 3.80
N GLU A 131 2.32 -8.02 2.56
CA GLU A 131 2.64 -9.17 1.71
C GLU A 131 3.76 -10.04 2.27
N PHE A 132 4.79 -9.44 2.89
CA PHE A 132 5.89 -10.17 3.51
C PHE A 132 5.35 -11.04 4.66
N TRP A 133 4.58 -10.45 5.57
CA TRP A 133 4.03 -11.19 6.71
C TRP A 133 2.94 -12.20 6.30
N ALA A 134 2.15 -11.92 5.27
CA ALA A 134 1.17 -12.88 4.75
C ALA A 134 1.82 -14.16 4.19
N LYS A 135 3.04 -14.07 3.65
CA LYS A 135 3.79 -15.23 3.12
C LYS A 135 4.56 -16.00 4.18
N ASN A 136 4.86 -15.37 5.32
CA ASN A 136 5.63 -15.93 6.42
C ASN A 136 4.75 -16.38 7.61
N LYS A 137 3.43 -16.38 7.43
CA LYS A 137 2.45 -17.00 8.34
C LYS A 137 2.18 -18.44 7.90
#